data_AF-A0A494WVM8-F1
#
_entry.id   AF-A0A494WVM8-F1
#
_cell.length_a   1.000
_cell.length_b   1.000
_cell.length_c   1.000
_cell.angle_alpha   90.00
_cell.angle_beta   90.00
_cell.angle_gamma   90.00
#
_symmetry.space_group_name_H-M   'P 1'
#
loop_
_entity.id
_entity.type
_entity.pdbx_description
1 polymer ?
#
loop_
_entity_poly.entity_id
_entity_poly.type
_entity_poly.pdbx_seq_one_letter_code
_entity_poly.pdbx_strand_id
1 'polypeptide(L)' 'MYNHRATFIINPQGRVEYYCVYPREVGRNVDEIIRVLQAIQYAAATGEGVPAQWQPGQPGIRRDFEWVGTI' A
#
# COMPACT_ATOMS: atom_id res chain seq x y z
N MET A 1 -14.47 12.74 23.45
CA MET A 1 -13.87 12.61 22.11
C MET A 1 -13.36 11.18 21.99
N TYR A 2 -13.91 10.38 21.07
CA TYR A 2 -13.52 8.98 20.89
C TYR A 2 -12.37 8.93 19.88
N ASN A 3 -11.17 8.59 20.34
CA ASN A 3 -9.98 8.54 19.48
C ASN A 3 -9.85 7.13 18.86
N HIS A 4 -9.83 7.04 17.53
CA HIS A 4 -9.54 5.81 16.79
C HIS A 4 -8.02 5.63 16.60
N ARG A 5 -7.59 4.40 16.29
CA ARG A 5 -6.18 4.09 16.00
C ARG A 5 -5.92 4.21 14.51
N ALA A 6 -5.47 5.39 14.07
CA ALA A 6 -5.13 5.65 12.68
C ALA A 6 -3.63 5.45 12.41
N THR A 7 -3.29 5.01 11.20
CA THR A 7 -1.91 4.97 10.68
C THR A 7 -1.94 5.54 9.27
N PHE A 8 -0.98 6.42 8.97
CA PHE A 8 -0.84 7.10 7.69
C PHE A 8 0.58 6.89 7.17
N ILE A 9 0.72 6.61 5.88
CA ILE A 9 2.00 6.66 5.18
C ILE A 9 1.98 7.92 4.31
N ILE A 10 2.98 8.78 4.51
CA ILE A 10 3.09 10.07 3.85
C ILE A 10 4.40 10.06 3.05
N ASN A 11 4.31 10.40 1.76
CA ASN A 11 5.50 10.47 0.90
C ASN A 11 6.35 11.74 1.19
N PRO A 12 7.56 11.84 0.62
CA PRO A 12 8.43 13.01 0.81
C PRO A 12 7.83 14.35 0.35
N GLN A 13 6.81 14.32 -0.52
CA GLN A 13 6.07 15.50 -0.99
C GLN A 13 4.92 15.89 -0.05
N GLY A 14 4.76 15.19 1.08
CA GLY A 14 3.72 15.45 2.07
C GLY A 14 2.33 14.92 1.70
N ARG A 15 2.21 14.07 0.68
CA ARG A 15 0.94 13.45 0.26
C ARG A 15 0.71 12.13 0.99
N VAL A 16 -0.54 11.90 1.40
CA VAL A 16 -0.97 10.62 2.00
C VAL A 16 -1.10 9.57 0.90
N GLU A 17 -0.32 8.50 0.99
CA GLU A 17 -0.35 7.36 0.05
C GLU A 17 -1.16 6.18 0.60
N TYR A 18 -1.31 6.10 1.92
CA TYR A 18 -2.07 5.06 2.58
C TYR A 18 -2.61 5.55 3.93
N TYR A 19 -3.79 5.06 4.29
CA TYR A 19 -4.36 5.22 5.61
C TYR A 19 -5.08 3.94 6.05
N CYS A 20 -5.01 3.62 7.32
CA CYS A 20 -5.79 2.55 7.94
C CYS A 20 -6.27 2.98 9.32
N VAL A 21 -7.53 2.67 9.64
CA VAL A 21 -8.18 3.08 10.88
C VAL A 21 -8.77 1.84 11.56
N TYR A 22 -8.31 1.58 12.78
CA TYR A 22 -8.81 0.50 13.62
C TYR A 22 -9.70 1.04 14.74
N PRO A 23 -10.66 0.23 15.24
CA PRO A 23 -11.27 0.44 16.55
C PRO A 23 -10.21 0.53 17.65
N ARG A 24 -10.56 1.10 18.81
CA ARG A 24 -9.61 1.30 19.90
C ARG A 24 -9.13 -0.02 20.51
N GLU A 25 -10.00 -1.01 20.46
CA GLU A 25 -9.86 -2.33 21.08
C GLU A 25 -8.97 -3.25 20.23
N VAL A 26 -8.76 -2.92 18.95
CA VAL A 26 -8.03 -3.76 18.00
C VAL A 26 -6.63 -3.21 17.73
N GLY A 27 -5.63 -4.10 17.83
CA GLY A 27 -4.24 -3.78 17.51
C GLY A 27 -4.00 -3.63 16.01
N ARG A 28 -2.94 -2.90 15.65
CA ARG A 28 -2.48 -2.77 14.27
C ARG A 28 -1.64 -3.98 13.87
N ASN A 29 -1.63 -4.30 12.59
CA ASN A 29 -0.70 -5.27 12.02
C ASN A 29 0.53 -4.52 11.46
N VAL A 30 1.69 -4.67 12.12
CA VAL A 30 2.93 -4.00 11.71
C VAL A 30 3.48 -4.56 10.41
N ASP A 31 3.39 -5.87 10.20
CA ASP A 31 3.87 -6.52 8.97
C ASP A 31 3.11 -6.00 7.75
N GLU A 32 1.80 -5.79 7.87
CA GLU A 32 1.00 -5.19 6.80
C GLU A 32 1.38 -3.74 6.53
N ILE A 33 1.67 -2.95 7.56
CA ILE A 33 2.14 -1.56 7.39
C ILE A 33 3.47 -1.54 6.63
N ILE A 34 4.41 -2.43 6.97
CA ILE A 34 5.70 -2.55 6.28
C ILE A 34 5.49 -3.01 4.84
N ARG A 35 4.64 -4.02 4.61
CA ARG A 35 4.33 -4.54 3.27
C ARG A 35 3.76 -3.45 2.37
N VAL A 36 2.81 -2.64 2.87
CA VAL A 36 2.23 -1.53 2.12
C VAL A 36 3.27 -0.44 1.83
N LEU A 37 4.13 -0.11 2.79
CA LEU A 37 5.23 0.84 2.56
C LEU A 37 6.15 0.35 1.43
N GLN A 38 6.55 -0.92 1.46
CA GLN A 38 7.39 -1.53 0.42
C GLN A 38 6.68 -1.58 -0.94
N ALA A 39 5.38 -1.87 -0.97
CA ALA A 39 4.57 -1.82 -2.18
C ALA A 39 4.54 -0.42 -2.82
N ILE A 40 4.33 0.62 -2.01
CA ILE A 40 4.35 2.01 -2.48
C ILE A 40 5.72 2.36 -3.07
N GLN A 41 6.80 1.96 -2.38
CA GLN A 41 8.17 2.17 -2.86
C GLN A 41 8.46 1.39 -4.14
N TYR A 42 8.00 0.14 -4.24
CA TYR A 42 8.12 -0.69 -5.45
C TYR A 42 7.44 -0.02 -6.64
N ALA A 43 6.17 0.37 -6.49
CA ALA A 43 5.41 1.03 -7.55
C ALA A 43 6.08 2.32 -8.03
N ALA A 44 6.63 3.11 -7.09
CA ALA A 44 7.36 4.33 -7.41
C ALA A 44 8.68 4.05 -8.15
N ALA A 45 9.38 2.96 -7.82
CA ALA A 45 10.66 2.61 -8.43
C ALA A 45 10.51 1.94 -9.80
N THR A 46 9.48 1.13 -10.02
CA THR A 46 9.30 0.35 -11.24
C THR A 46 8.30 0.96 -12.23
N GLY A 47 7.38 1.80 -11.74
CA GLY A 47 6.22 2.27 -12.52
C GLY A 47 5.13 1.22 -12.69
N GLU A 48 5.30 0.02 -12.13
CA GLU A 48 4.32 -1.06 -12.19
C GLU A 48 3.21 -0.89 -11.15
N GLY A 49 2.07 -1.52 -11.41
CA GLY A 49 1.00 -1.72 -10.43
C GLY A 49 1.37 -2.81 -9.43
N VAL A 50 0.78 -2.73 -8.23
CA VAL A 50 0.98 -3.73 -7.18
C VAL A 50 -0.30 -4.56 -7.03
N PRO A 51 -0.28 -5.87 -7.30
CA PRO A 51 -1.46 -6.73 -7.17
C PRO A 51 -1.94 -6.90 -5.73
N ALA A 52 -3.16 -7.43 -5.58
CA ALA A 52 -3.67 -7.85 -4.29
C ALA A 52 -2.74 -8.90 -3.66
N GLN A 53 -2.56 -8.82 -2.33
CA GLN A 53 -1.68 -9.70 -1.55
C GLN A 53 -0.20 -9.71 -1.97
N TRP A 54 0.25 -8.75 -2.78
CA TRP A 54 1.64 -8.64 -3.20
C TRP A 54 2.60 -8.64 -2.00
N GLN A 55 3.70 -9.37 -2.13
CA GLN A 55 4.79 -9.44 -1.17
C GLN A 55 6.12 -9.03 -1.84
N PRO A 56 7.10 -8.52 -1.07
CA PRO A 56 8.43 -8.21 -1.59
C PRO A 56 9.03 -9.39 -2.36
N GLY A 57 9.51 -9.12 -3.59
CA GLY A 57 10.05 -10.12 -4.50
C GLY A 57 9.04 -10.72 -5.48
N GLN A 58 7.74 -10.47 -5.32
CA GLN A 58 6.73 -10.83 -6.32
C GLN A 58 6.69 -9.83 -7.47
N PRO A 59 6.32 -10.27 -8.69
CA PRO A 59 6.19 -9.37 -9.83
C PRO A 59 5.03 -8.37 -9.64
N GLY A 60 5.19 -7.18 -10.21
CA GLY A 60 4.10 -6.22 -10.36
C GLY A 60 3.22 -6.50 -11.58
N ILE A 61 2.31 -5.58 -11.86
CA ILE A 61 1.42 -5.60 -13.04
C ILE A 61 1.75 -4.44 -13.96
N ARG A 62 1.88 -4.69 -15.27
CA ARG A 62 2.09 -3.63 -16.27
C ARG A 62 0.85 -2.73 -16.38
N ARG A 63 1.08 -1.42 -16.56
CA ARG A 63 0.04 -0.38 -16.56
C ARG A 63 -0.15 0.24 -17.95
N ASP A 64 -0.30 -0.60 -18.96
CA ASP A 64 -0.51 -0.23 -20.37
C ASP A 64 -1.86 -0.74 -20.88
N PHE A 65 -2.34 -0.14 -21.98
CA PHE A 65 -3.64 -0.46 -22.55
C PHE A 65 -3.71 -1.87 -23.15
N GLU A 66 -2.57 -2.43 -23.57
CA GLU A 66 -2.49 -3.76 -24.17
C GLU A 66 -2.87 -4.88 -23.19
N TRP A 67 -2.66 -4.66 -21.89
CA TRP A 67 -2.93 -5.65 -20.85
C TRP A 67 -4.34 -5.59 -20.27
N VAL A 68 -5.18 -4.65 -20.72
CA VAL A 68 -6.56 -4.50 -20.24
C VAL A 68 -7.38 -5.75 -20.61
N GLY A 69 -7.91 -6.44 -19.60
CA GLY A 69 -8.75 -7.64 -19.78
C GLY A 69 -7.98 -8.95 -20.02
N THR A 70 -6.67 -8.96 -19.79
CA THR A 70 -5.80 -10.13 -20.01
C THR A 70 -5.36 -10.84 -18.73
N ILE A 71 -5.67 -10.24 -17.58
CA ILE A 71 -5.32 -10.69 -16.21
C ILE A 71 -6.51 -11.31 -15.48
#